data_AF-M0NBS5-F1
#
_entry.id   AF-M0NBS5-F1
#
_cell.length_a   1.000
_cell.length_b   1.000
_cell.length_c   1.000
_cell.angle_alpha   90.00
_cell.angle_beta   90.00
_cell.angle_gamma   90.00
#
_symmetry.space_group_name_H-M   'P 1'
#
loop_
_entity.id
_entity.type
_entity.pdbx_description
1 polymer ?
#
loop_
_entity_poly.entity_id
_entity_poly.type
_entity_poly.pdbx_seq_one_letter_code
_entity_poly.pdbx_strand_id
1 'polypeptide(L)' 'MADDWKYAVEDLEDDGDESADDARATDVFGDDEPGDLEPGSPSFENVVFVLLGVAIALVIVLSV' A
#
# COMPACT_ATOMS: atom_id res chain seq x y z
N MET A 1 6.32 30.49 0.05
CA MET A 1 5.83 29.90 -1.22
C MET A 1 5.20 28.60 -0.80
N ALA A 2 3.88 28.59 -0.61
CA ALA A 2 3.15 27.38 -0.27
C ALA A 2 3.02 26.58 -1.56
N ASP A 3 3.48 25.33 -1.55
CA ASP A 3 3.24 24.37 -2.62
C ASP A 3 1.73 24.23 -2.85
N ASP A 4 1.35 24.07 -4.11
CA ASP A 4 -0.03 23.96 -4.59
C ASP A 4 -0.65 22.60 -4.20
N TRP A 5 -0.77 22.35 -2.89
CA TRP A 5 -1.47 21.19 -2.35
C TRP A 5 -2.79 21.64 -1.74
N LYS A 6 -3.82 20.81 -1.92
CA LYS A 6 -5.23 21.19 -1.82
C LYS A 6 -5.71 21.55 -0.40
N TYR A 7 -4.94 21.24 0.62
CA TYR A 7 -5.27 21.49 2.02
C TYR A 7 -4.04 22.13 2.68
N ALA A 8 -4.18 22.80 3.82
CA ALA A 8 -3.05 23.24 4.63
C ALA A 8 -3.02 22.39 5.92
N VAL A 9 -1.85 22.17 6.55
CA VAL A 9 -1.80 21.40 7.81
C VAL A 9 -2.55 22.16 8.90
N GLU A 10 -2.50 23.48 8.80
CA GLU A 10 -3.19 24.46 9.61
C GLU A 10 -4.72 24.38 9.48
N ASP A 11 -5.26 23.77 8.41
CA ASP A 11 -6.71 23.57 8.24
C ASP A 11 -7.26 22.40 9.08
N LEU A 12 -6.39 21.56 9.65
CA LEU A 12 -6.77 20.41 10.49
C LEU A 12 -6.80 20.74 11.99
N GLU A 13 -6.36 21.94 12.40
CA GLU A 13 -6.13 22.26 13.82
C GLU A 13 -7.33 22.94 14.53
N ASP A 14 -8.45 23.22 13.87
CA ASP A 14 -9.56 24.01 14.45
C ASP A 14 -10.97 23.37 14.31
N ASP A 15 -11.15 22.10 14.68
CA ASP A 15 -12.49 21.60 15.04
C ASP A 15 -12.39 20.42 16.01
N GLY A 16 -12.16 20.76 17.28
CA GLY A 16 -12.38 19.82 18.38
C GLY A 16 -13.87 19.55 18.56
N ASP A 17 -14.33 18.38 18.14
CA ASP A 17 -15.45 17.70 18.78
C ASP A 17 -14.91 16.64 19.74
N GLU A 18 -14.83 17.03 21.01
CA GLU A 18 -14.56 16.17 22.17
C GLU A 18 -15.77 15.26 22.49
N SER A 19 -16.21 14.45 21.53
CA SER A 19 -17.29 13.46 21.72
C SER A 19 -16.84 12.06 21.36
N ALA A 20 -16.12 11.44 22.28
CA ALA A 20 -16.30 10.05 22.73
C ALA A 20 -16.77 8.99 21.69
N ASP A 21 -15.92 8.64 20.73
CA ASP A 21 -15.93 7.29 20.11
C ASP A 21 -14.49 6.74 19.96
N ASP A 22 -13.62 7.11 20.90
CA ASP A 22 -12.24 6.61 21.04
C ASP A 22 -12.21 5.20 21.67
N ALA A 23 -13.05 4.31 21.16
CA ALA A 23 -13.11 2.91 21.60
C ALA A 23 -13.43 1.92 20.46
N ARG A 24 -13.43 2.34 19.18
CA ARG A 24 -13.82 1.47 18.06
C ARG A 24 -12.95 1.52 16.81
N ALA A 25 -11.85 2.26 16.81
CA ALA A 25 -10.93 2.26 15.65
C ALA A 25 -9.86 1.15 15.71
N THR A 26 -9.59 0.57 16.88
CA THR A 26 -8.54 -0.44 17.08
C THR A 26 -9.09 -1.87 17.22
N ASP A 27 -10.40 -2.06 17.34
CA ASP A 27 -11.05 -3.36 17.60
C ASP A 27 -11.30 -4.20 16.33
N VAL A 28 -10.77 -3.78 15.18
CA VAL A 28 -10.82 -4.55 13.91
C VAL A 28 -9.61 -5.46 13.76
N PHE A 29 -8.55 -5.22 14.53
CA PHE A 29 -7.45 -6.16 14.71
C PHE A 29 -7.71 -6.86 16.04
N GLY A 30 -8.34 -8.03 15.99
CA GLY A 30 -8.49 -8.87 17.18
C GLY A 30 -7.13 -9.14 17.82
N ASP A 31 -7.14 -9.69 19.04
CA ASP A 31 -6.00 -10.14 19.86
C ASP A 31 -5.06 -11.17 19.15
N ASP A 32 -5.20 -11.38 17.85
CA ASP A 32 -4.26 -12.11 17.02
C ASP A 32 -3.06 -11.20 16.73
N GLU A 33 -2.00 -11.38 17.52
CA GLU A 33 -0.63 -10.97 17.19
C GLU A 33 -0.41 -11.16 15.68
N PRO A 34 0.14 -10.18 14.93
CA PRO A 34 0.26 -10.28 13.47
C PRO A 34 1.07 -11.54 13.16
N GLY A 35 0.37 -12.62 12.82
CA GLY A 35 0.98 -13.90 12.56
C GLY A 35 2.03 -13.75 11.47
N ASP A 36 3.11 -14.51 11.57
CA ASP A 36 4.15 -14.53 10.56
C ASP A 36 3.49 -14.70 9.18
N LEU A 37 3.63 -13.68 8.32
CA LEU A 37 3.11 -13.73 6.96
C LEU A 37 3.85 -14.83 6.21
N GLU A 38 3.21 -15.98 6.04
CA GLU A 38 3.79 -17.08 5.29
C GLU A 38 3.91 -16.69 3.81
N PRO A 39 5.13 -16.69 3.23
CA PRO A 39 5.29 -16.38 1.83
C PRO A 39 4.61 -17.46 0.99
N GLY A 40 3.52 -17.10 0.32
CA GLY A 40 2.87 -17.97 -0.65
C GLY A 40 3.79 -18.26 -1.85
N SER A 41 3.64 -19.43 -2.46
CA SER A 41 4.27 -19.68 -3.76
C SER A 41 3.57 -18.87 -4.86
N PRO A 42 4.31 -18.26 -5.80
CA PRO A 42 3.68 -17.57 -6.92
C PRO A 42 2.79 -18.52 -7.73
N SER A 43 1.66 -18.03 -8.23
CA SER A 43 0.83 -18.79 -9.16
C SER A 43 1.60 -19.08 -10.46
N PHE A 44 1.21 -20.14 -11.17
CA PHE A 44 1.80 -20.47 -12.47
C PHE A 44 1.66 -19.31 -13.47
N GLU A 45 0.51 -18.63 -13.46
CA GLU A 45 0.24 -17.46 -14.28
C GLU A 45 1.22 -16.31 -14.01
N ASN A 46 1.50 -16.02 -12.72
CA ASN A 46 2.48 -14.99 -12.35
C ASN A 46 3.88 -15.34 -12.87
N VAL A 47 4.29 -16.60 -12.80
CA VAL A 47 5.58 -17.06 -13.34
C VAL A 47 5.64 -16.83 -14.85
N VAL A 48 4.58 -17.16 -15.59
CA VAL A 48 4.51 -16.96 -17.05
C VAL A 48 4.62 -15.46 -17.40
N PHE A 49 3.91 -14.58 -16.70
CA PHE A 49 3.98 -13.13 -16.95
C PHE A 49 5.38 -12.56 -16.69
N VAL A 50 6.03 -12.98 -15.61
CA VAL A 50 7.41 -12.56 -15.33
C VAL A 50 8.36 -13.02 -16.43
N LEU A 51 8.27 -14.29 -16.86
CA LEU A 51 9.10 -14.81 -17.94
C LEU A 51 8.85 -14.09 -19.28
N LEU A 52 7.61 -13.76 -19.59
CA LEU A 52 7.27 -12.96 -20.78
C LEU A 52 7.90 -11.57 -20.72
N GLY A 53 7.83 -10.90 -19.56
CA GLY A 53 8.46 -9.60 -19.35
C GLY A 53 9.98 -9.64 -19.54
N VAL A 54 10.63 -10.66 -18.96
CA VAL A 54 12.08 -10.90 -19.13
C VAL A 54 12.42 -11.14 -20.61
N ALA A 55 11.64 -11.96 -21.31
CA ALA A 55 11.85 -12.23 -22.73
C ALA A 55 11.75 -10.94 -23.58
N ILE A 56 10.73 -10.12 -23.35
CA ILE A 56 10.56 -8.83 -24.04
C ILE A 56 11.74 -7.89 -23.74
N ALA A 57 12.14 -7.78 -22.47
CA ALA A 57 13.27 -6.94 -22.07
C ALA A 57 14.57 -7.37 -22.75
N LEU A 58 14.84 -8.68 -22.82
CA LEU A 58 16.01 -9.22 -23.52
C LEU A 58 15.95 -8.92 -25.02
N VAL A 59 14.79 -9.06 -25.66
CA VAL A 59 14.62 -8.69 -27.07
C VAL A 59 14.98 -7.23 -27.28
N ILE A 60 14.44 -6.32 -26.45
CA ILE A 60 14.72 -4.89 -26.56
C ILE A 60 16.23 -4.64 -26.40
N VAL A 61 16.85 -5.13 -25.32
CA VAL A 61 18.27 -4.90 -25.02
C VAL A 61 19.19 -5.46 -26.11
N LEU A 62 18.89 -6.64 -26.66
CA LEU A 62 19.73 -7.29 -27.68
C LEU A 62 19.46 -6.80 -29.11
N SER A 63 18.32 -6.15 -29.35
CA SER A 63 17.95 -5.59 -30.65
C SER A 63 18.47 -4.16 -30.90
N VAL A 64 18.98 -3.51 -29.85
CA VAL A 64 19.61 -2.18 -29.90
C VAL A 64 21.11 -2.34 -30.14
#